data_AF-A0A818TPQ8-F1
#
_entry.id   AF-A0A818TPQ8-F1
#
_cell.length_a   1.000
_cell.length_b   1.000
_cell.length_c   1.000
_cell.angle_alpha   90.00
_cell.angle_beta   90.00
_cell.angle_gamma   90.00
#
_symmetry.space_group_name_H-M   'P 1'
#
loop_
_entity.id
_entity.type
_entity.pdbx_description
1 polymer ?
#
loop_
_entity_poly.entity_id
_entity_poly.type
_entity_poly.pdbx_seq_one_letter_code
_entity_poly.pdbx_strand_id
1 'polypeptide(L)'
;MSIILFYLILLSFSLTQSCNIFVGMTCTCYESIDIRCTMSKQVPLTLISSIINKNFQSIDIKFNTNENIQLDSDYFILLNQLFTNTTQYSLTITLRFQNFDLFHAKTAAFRNLFQGINTPYSRLIIELHPIKAKSIIFESNTFDNIHINELSIYADSLTSSFESIFNNTNIMHLNIEGATVIHDPLLVSTFTGHIQSLKVTRMIDIVNSEEFPSFPVQSYTIEAHKMRKLDALSFLNYKQLTGLNIIQPDVSITPKILYGLENLSNLRSISFDAEHIADGALKYVKHIQTLILGPYLKMLDTESLNSLTSLQQLDVRYVQFSTLQANTSCALADYINRRRLFDLIVYLPQENMDCDCILIFLNNMINNNDNEQIRKCQSSNNDRCLFSSCSIVSEYFTRKQKENDIIQVNTPSIITPSIVSPLIDFNEQDSQFYPDSQEERTTIKIYMEPNIYDDEEVFTDTISITTITTTTTTTTTTSQLITSEESTNQFSTPFMKRLIPEVKTYGSTNYLIVSWIPFAIIASCLFLSLVIAMVSYIIYHKQHTVSFKLIPQTLPII
;
A
#
# COMPACT_ATOMS: atom_id res chain seq x y z
N MET A 1 -24.08 20.72 24.58
CA MET A 1 -23.12 19.65 24.26
C MET A 1 -23.35 18.36 25.04
N SER A 2 -23.52 18.38 26.38
CA SER A 2 -23.60 17.13 27.17
C SER A 2 -24.77 16.18 26.80
N ILE A 3 -25.92 16.72 26.37
CA ILE A 3 -27.10 15.92 25.98
C ILE A 3 -26.88 15.21 24.63
N ILE A 4 -26.21 15.85 23.67
CA ILE A 4 -25.89 15.26 22.36
C ILE A 4 -24.85 14.15 22.51
N LEU A 5 -23.84 14.35 23.36
CA LEU A 5 -22.85 13.32 23.67
C LEU A 5 -23.51 12.12 24.36
N PHE A 6 -24.45 12.37 25.29
CA PHE A 6 -25.19 11.29 25.96
C PHE A 6 -26.11 10.53 24.98
N TYR A 7 -26.76 11.23 24.05
CA TYR A 7 -27.57 10.60 22.99
C TYR A 7 -26.72 9.80 22.00
N LEU A 8 -25.55 10.30 21.59
CA LEU A 8 -24.62 9.56 20.73
C LEU A 8 -24.08 8.31 21.42
N ILE A 9 -23.75 8.41 22.72
CA ILE A 9 -23.33 7.26 23.53
C ILE A 9 -24.49 6.24 23.62
N LEU A 10 -25.70 6.67 23.95
CA LEU A 10 -26.88 5.79 23.99
C LEU A 10 -27.23 5.14 22.64
N LEU A 11 -27.12 5.89 21.54
CA LEU A 11 -27.31 5.36 20.18
C LEU A 11 -26.26 4.29 19.87
N SER A 12 -24.99 4.53 20.21
CA SER A 12 -23.92 3.55 20.00
C SER A 12 -24.09 2.28 20.85
N PHE A 13 -24.65 2.39 22.06
CA PHE A 13 -24.98 1.22 22.88
C PHE A 13 -26.25 0.48 22.41
N SER A 14 -27.19 1.16 21.74
CA SER A 14 -28.44 0.54 21.26
C SER A 14 -28.26 -0.39 20.05
N LEU A 15 -27.12 -0.29 19.36
CA LEU A 15 -26.85 -1.00 18.10
C LEU A 15 -26.12 -2.34 18.30
N THR A 16 -25.58 -2.61 19.49
CA THR A 16 -24.88 -3.86 19.79
C THR A 16 -25.75 -4.77 20.65
N GLN A 17 -26.36 -5.79 20.04
CA GLN A 17 -27.04 -6.83 20.80
C GLN A 17 -26.10 -8.02 20.97
N SER A 18 -25.88 -8.44 22.21
CA SER A 18 -25.24 -9.72 22.49
C SER A 18 -26.09 -10.82 21.87
N CYS A 19 -25.51 -11.63 21.00
CA CYS A 19 -26.20 -12.74 20.36
C CYS A 19 -25.50 -14.02 20.76
N ASN A 20 -26.20 -14.93 21.44
CA ASN A 20 -25.63 -16.22 21.78
C ASN A 20 -25.69 -17.11 20.54
N ILE A 21 -24.62 -17.12 19.74
CA ILE A 21 -24.51 -17.96 18.54
C ILE A 21 -23.86 -19.30 18.86
N PHE A 22 -22.72 -19.23 19.52
CA PHE A 22 -21.94 -20.39 19.93
C PHE A 22 -21.85 -20.44 21.45
N VAL A 23 -22.11 -21.61 22.03
CA VAL A 23 -21.76 -21.83 23.44
C VAL A 23 -20.22 -21.84 23.56
N GLY A 24 -19.70 -21.08 24.52
CA GLY A 24 -18.24 -20.94 24.72
C GLY A 24 -17.61 -19.76 23.99
N MET A 25 -18.36 -19.03 23.16
CA MET A 25 -17.89 -17.77 22.56
C MET A 25 -18.72 -16.58 23.03
N THR A 26 -18.06 -15.44 23.20
CA THR A 26 -18.74 -14.16 23.37
C THR A 26 -18.97 -13.54 21.99
N CYS A 27 -20.22 -13.46 21.55
CA CYS A 27 -20.58 -12.93 20.24
C CYS A 27 -21.40 -11.64 20.32
N THR A 28 -21.07 -10.69 19.46
CA THR A 28 -21.80 -9.43 19.25
C THR A 28 -22.33 -9.40 17.83
N CYS A 29 -23.63 -9.13 17.67
CA CYS A 29 -24.27 -8.97 16.38
C CYS A 29 -24.58 -7.49 16.15
N TYR A 30 -24.15 -6.96 14.99
CA TYR A 30 -24.45 -5.61 14.55
C TYR A 30 -25.54 -5.67 13.50
N GLU A 31 -26.73 -5.13 13.81
CA GLU A 31 -27.86 -4.99 12.89
C GLU A 31 -28.30 -6.28 12.15
N SER A 32 -27.88 -7.45 12.63
CA SER A 32 -27.99 -8.75 11.94
C SER A 32 -27.24 -8.84 10.60
N ILE A 33 -26.33 -7.90 10.32
CA ILE A 33 -25.49 -7.86 9.11
C ILE A 33 -24.11 -8.44 9.42
N ASP A 34 -23.56 -8.13 10.60
CA ASP A 34 -22.23 -8.58 11.00
C ASP A 34 -22.25 -9.36 12.31
N ILE A 35 -21.45 -10.43 12.35
CA ILE A 35 -21.15 -11.19 13.57
C ILE A 35 -19.69 -10.98 13.93
N ARG A 36 -19.43 -10.71 15.21
CA ARG A 36 -18.09 -10.85 15.79
C ARG A 36 -18.13 -11.78 16.99
N CYS A 37 -17.38 -12.86 16.96
CA CYS A 37 -17.29 -13.85 18.02
C CYS A 37 -15.85 -13.94 18.53
N THR A 38 -15.66 -14.00 19.85
CA THR A 38 -14.36 -14.23 20.47
C THR A 38 -14.42 -15.44 21.40
N MET A 39 -13.42 -16.31 21.30
CA MET A 39 -13.22 -17.46 22.18
C MET A 39 -11.88 -17.31 22.90
N SER A 40 -11.91 -17.34 24.23
CA SER A 40 -10.73 -17.20 25.10
C SER A 40 -10.16 -18.53 25.57
N LYS A 41 -10.90 -19.62 25.39
CA LYS A 41 -10.47 -20.98 25.74
C LYS A 41 -11.08 -21.96 24.74
N GLN A 42 -10.30 -22.91 24.25
CA GLN A 42 -10.79 -23.89 23.29
C GLN A 42 -11.84 -24.79 23.96
N VAL A 43 -13.09 -24.68 23.52
CA VAL A 43 -14.24 -25.49 23.97
C VAL A 43 -15.00 -25.92 22.72
N PRO A 44 -15.47 -27.18 22.62
CA PRO A 44 -16.27 -27.63 21.49
C PRO A 44 -17.41 -26.65 21.23
N LEU A 45 -17.49 -26.16 19.99
CA LEU A 45 -18.56 -25.25 19.61
C LEU A 45 -19.89 -26.02 19.65
N THR A 46 -20.95 -25.37 20.13
CA THR A 46 -22.33 -25.84 19.92
C THR A 46 -23.16 -24.67 19.41
N LEU A 47 -23.84 -24.87 18.28
CA LEU A 47 -24.62 -23.85 17.60
C LEU A 47 -26.00 -23.76 18.25
N ILE A 48 -26.43 -22.55 18.58
CA ILE A 48 -27.78 -22.30 19.09
C ILE A 48 -28.74 -22.20 17.89
N SER A 49 -29.71 -23.11 17.84
CA SER A 49 -30.59 -23.37 16.67
C SER A 49 -31.41 -22.17 16.18
N SER A 50 -31.57 -21.12 16.97
CA SER A 50 -32.40 -19.95 16.65
C SER A 50 -31.82 -19.02 15.57
N ILE A 51 -30.63 -19.31 15.02
CA ILE A 51 -29.87 -18.38 14.15
C ILE A 51 -29.84 -18.83 12.67
N ILE A 52 -30.38 -20.00 12.36
CA ILE A 52 -30.30 -20.66 11.03
C ILE A 52 -30.87 -19.81 9.88
N ASN A 53 -31.64 -18.75 10.15
CA ASN A 53 -32.30 -17.92 9.13
C ASN A 53 -31.75 -16.48 9.00
N LYS A 54 -30.59 -16.15 9.58
CA LYS A 54 -30.01 -14.80 9.45
C LYS A 54 -28.98 -14.75 8.32
N ASN A 55 -29.07 -13.70 7.50
CA ASN A 55 -28.11 -13.42 6.43
C ASN A 55 -27.05 -12.43 6.94
N PHE A 56 -25.77 -12.81 6.89
CA PHE A 56 -24.66 -11.96 7.29
C PHE A 56 -23.81 -11.58 6.08
N GLN A 57 -23.33 -10.33 6.07
CA GLN A 57 -22.34 -9.82 5.12
C GLN A 57 -20.92 -10.07 5.65
N SER A 58 -20.72 -10.01 6.97
CA SER A 58 -19.42 -10.27 7.60
C SER A 58 -19.52 -11.17 8.81
N ILE A 59 -18.56 -12.09 8.92
CA ILE A 59 -18.40 -12.98 10.07
C ILE A 59 -16.93 -12.91 10.50
N ASP A 60 -16.67 -12.41 11.71
CA ASP A 60 -15.34 -12.30 12.32
C ASP A 60 -15.26 -13.21 13.55
N ILE A 61 -14.36 -14.19 13.52
CA ILE A 61 -14.22 -15.21 14.54
C ILE A 61 -12.79 -15.19 15.05
N LYS A 62 -12.64 -14.81 16.32
CA LYS A 62 -11.36 -14.69 17.00
C LYS A 62 -11.16 -15.80 18.01
N PHE A 63 -10.10 -16.58 17.81
CA PHE A 63 -9.55 -17.58 18.71
C PHE A 63 -8.36 -16.96 19.44
N ASN A 64 -8.47 -16.77 20.75
CA ASN A 64 -7.39 -16.24 21.58
C ASN A 64 -7.08 -17.26 22.68
N THR A 65 -6.07 -18.09 22.46
CA THR A 65 -5.71 -19.18 23.37
C THR A 65 -4.21 -19.34 23.44
N ASN A 66 -3.69 -19.63 24.64
CA ASN A 66 -2.26 -19.90 24.88
C ASN A 66 -1.88 -21.37 24.62
N GLU A 67 -2.82 -22.18 24.11
CA GLU A 67 -2.64 -23.60 23.86
C GLU A 67 -2.36 -23.88 22.36
N ASN A 68 -2.07 -25.14 22.04
CA ASN A 68 -1.98 -25.57 20.65
C ASN A 68 -3.38 -25.57 20.02
N ILE A 69 -3.51 -24.92 18.87
CA ILE A 69 -4.71 -24.91 18.06
C ILE A 69 -4.61 -26.05 17.05
N GLN A 70 -5.34 -27.14 17.35
CA GLN A 70 -5.56 -28.23 16.41
C GLN A 70 -6.97 -28.09 15.85
N LEU A 71 -7.06 -27.85 14.55
CA LEU A 71 -8.34 -27.77 13.86
C LEU A 71 -8.76 -29.18 13.47
N ASP A 72 -9.59 -29.82 14.30
CA ASP A 72 -10.22 -31.10 14.00
C ASP A 72 -11.60 -30.91 13.33
N SER A 73 -12.17 -31.99 12.79
CA SER A 73 -13.40 -31.94 11.98
C SER A 73 -14.60 -31.43 12.76
N ASP A 74 -14.65 -31.67 14.06
CA ASP A 74 -15.88 -31.52 14.83
C ASP A 74 -16.09 -30.05 15.24
N TYR A 75 -15.00 -29.30 15.45
CA TYR A 75 -15.06 -27.85 15.73
C TYR A 75 -15.70 -27.05 14.59
N PHE A 76 -15.49 -27.45 13.33
CA PHE A 76 -15.78 -26.60 12.17
C PHE A 76 -17.07 -26.94 11.43
N ILE A 77 -17.70 -28.08 11.69
CA ILE A 77 -19.00 -28.44 11.09
C ILE A 77 -20.04 -27.33 11.36
N LEU A 78 -20.05 -26.78 12.57
CA LEU A 78 -21.00 -25.73 12.96
C LEU A 78 -20.69 -24.38 12.31
N LEU A 79 -19.42 -24.10 12.05
CA LEU A 79 -18.99 -22.90 11.34
C LEU A 79 -19.36 -23.00 9.86
N ASN A 80 -19.21 -24.17 9.26
CA ASN A 80 -19.66 -24.40 7.89
C ASN A 80 -21.19 -24.22 7.76
N GLN A 81 -21.97 -24.70 8.74
CA GLN A 81 -23.42 -24.46 8.77
C GLN A 81 -23.79 -22.97 8.84
N LEU A 82 -22.97 -22.15 9.51
CA LEU A 82 -23.17 -20.71 9.52
C LEU A 82 -22.88 -20.09 8.14
N PHE A 83 -21.81 -20.54 7.47
CA PHE A 83 -21.38 -20.00 6.18
C PHE A 83 -22.29 -20.41 5.01
N THR A 84 -22.85 -21.63 5.06
CA THR A 84 -23.74 -22.14 4.00
C THR A 84 -25.13 -21.51 4.02
N ASN A 85 -25.60 -21.04 5.17
CA ASN A 85 -26.91 -20.40 5.32
C ASN A 85 -26.94 -18.92 4.94
N THR A 86 -25.79 -18.29 4.70
CA THR A 86 -25.74 -16.89 4.26
C THR A 86 -25.93 -16.78 2.75
N THR A 87 -27.10 -16.32 2.33
CA THR A 87 -27.52 -16.26 0.91
C THR A 87 -27.05 -15.01 0.15
N GLN A 88 -26.14 -14.22 0.71
CA GLN A 88 -25.78 -12.93 0.13
C GLN A 88 -24.65 -13.02 -0.92
N TYR A 89 -24.73 -12.11 -1.88
CA TYR A 89 -23.78 -11.93 -2.97
C TYR A 89 -22.39 -11.44 -2.54
N SER A 90 -22.15 -11.16 -1.25
CA SER A 90 -20.82 -10.79 -0.77
C SER A 90 -20.70 -11.19 0.71
N LEU A 91 -19.89 -12.20 0.98
CA LEU A 91 -19.63 -12.70 2.34
C LEU A 91 -18.15 -12.52 2.65
N THR A 92 -17.85 -11.81 3.74
CA THR A 92 -16.48 -11.68 4.26
C THR A 92 -16.34 -12.50 5.54
N ILE A 93 -15.52 -13.55 5.50
CA ILE A 93 -15.19 -14.36 6.66
C ILE A 93 -13.79 -14.00 7.13
N THR A 94 -13.64 -13.63 8.39
CA THR A 94 -12.36 -13.37 9.04
C THR A 94 -12.16 -14.37 10.17
N LEU A 95 -11.09 -15.16 10.10
CA LEU A 95 -10.69 -16.10 11.14
C LEU A 95 -9.37 -15.62 11.73
N ARG A 96 -9.39 -15.22 13.00
CA ARG A 96 -8.20 -14.71 13.71
C ARG A 96 -7.76 -15.70 14.77
N PHE A 97 -6.53 -16.17 14.68
CA PHE A 97 -5.92 -17.04 15.69
C PHE A 97 -4.78 -16.26 16.34
N GLN A 98 -4.87 -16.04 17.66
CA GLN A 98 -3.93 -15.21 18.41
C GLN A 98 -3.41 -15.95 19.63
N ASN A 99 -2.16 -15.64 19.97
CA ASN A 99 -1.46 -16.10 21.17
C ASN A 99 -1.30 -17.61 21.29
N PHE A 100 -1.27 -18.37 20.20
CA PHE A 100 -1.14 -19.83 20.24
C PHE A 100 0.31 -20.33 20.22
N ASP A 101 0.55 -21.53 20.75
CA ASP A 101 1.87 -22.20 20.71
C ASP A 101 2.13 -22.89 19.36
N LEU A 102 1.18 -23.67 18.85
CA LEU A 102 1.20 -24.36 17.56
C LEU A 102 -0.17 -24.27 16.89
N PHE A 103 -0.20 -23.97 15.60
CA PHE A 103 -1.36 -24.05 14.73
C PHE A 103 -1.17 -25.18 13.72
N HIS A 104 -2.07 -26.15 13.74
CA HIS A 104 -2.07 -27.26 12.80
C HIS A 104 -3.45 -27.37 12.13
N ALA A 105 -3.50 -26.98 10.86
CA ALA A 105 -4.69 -27.14 10.03
C ALA A 105 -4.61 -28.49 9.30
N LYS A 106 -5.42 -29.45 9.78
CA LYS A 106 -5.55 -30.76 9.15
C LYS A 106 -6.47 -30.71 7.94
N THR A 107 -6.09 -31.38 6.85
CA THR A 107 -6.76 -31.28 5.54
C THR A 107 -8.26 -31.53 5.62
N ALA A 108 -8.67 -32.66 6.20
CA ALA A 108 -10.06 -33.08 6.21
C ALA A 108 -10.96 -32.11 7.02
N ALA A 109 -10.46 -31.60 8.13
CA ALA A 109 -11.20 -30.69 9.00
C ALA A 109 -11.37 -29.31 8.36
N PHE A 110 -10.27 -28.78 7.83
CA PHE A 110 -10.24 -27.43 7.28
C PHE A 110 -10.95 -27.35 5.92
N ARG A 111 -10.84 -28.40 5.09
CA ARG A 111 -11.62 -28.52 3.86
C ARG A 111 -13.12 -28.47 4.13
N ASN A 112 -13.58 -29.18 5.15
CA ASN A 112 -15.01 -29.23 5.51
C ASN A 112 -15.55 -27.89 6.02
N LEU A 113 -14.69 -26.98 6.49
CA LEU A 113 -15.09 -25.64 6.95
C LEU A 113 -15.68 -24.79 5.83
N PHE A 114 -15.14 -24.90 4.62
CA PHE A 114 -15.54 -24.06 3.49
C PHE A 114 -16.39 -24.81 2.47
N GLN A 115 -16.79 -26.04 2.79
CA GLN A 115 -17.60 -26.86 1.90
C GLN A 115 -19.00 -26.24 1.73
N GLY A 116 -19.25 -25.68 0.55
CA GLY A 116 -20.52 -25.01 0.22
C GLY A 116 -20.39 -23.50 0.06
N ILE A 117 -19.22 -22.92 0.35
CA ILE A 117 -18.87 -21.55 -0.06
C ILE A 117 -18.45 -21.58 -1.53
N ASN A 118 -19.45 -21.73 -2.40
CA ASN A 118 -19.27 -21.70 -3.86
C ASN A 118 -19.72 -20.36 -4.46
N THR A 119 -19.87 -19.32 -3.63
CA THR A 119 -20.32 -18.02 -4.10
C THR A 119 -19.12 -17.23 -4.66
N PRO A 120 -19.21 -16.74 -5.90
CA PRO A 120 -18.07 -16.13 -6.63
C PRO A 120 -17.58 -14.80 -6.05
N TYR A 121 -18.15 -14.32 -4.96
CA TYR A 121 -17.89 -12.99 -4.37
C TYR A 121 -17.54 -13.07 -2.87
N SER A 122 -17.10 -14.25 -2.43
CA SER A 122 -16.69 -14.47 -1.05
C SER A 122 -15.23 -14.04 -0.84
N ARG A 123 -14.99 -13.38 0.29
CA ARG A 123 -13.67 -12.99 0.79
C ARG A 123 -13.38 -13.77 2.05
N LEU A 124 -12.23 -14.44 2.09
CA LEU A 124 -11.74 -15.17 3.25
C LEU A 124 -10.45 -14.53 3.73
N ILE A 125 -10.42 -14.17 5.00
CA ILE A 125 -9.26 -13.61 5.68
C ILE A 125 -8.87 -14.57 6.81
N ILE A 126 -7.62 -14.97 6.84
CA ILE A 126 -7.04 -15.81 7.89
C ILE A 126 -5.87 -15.05 8.49
N GLU A 127 -6.00 -14.67 9.76
CA GLU A 127 -4.95 -14.01 10.54
C GLU A 127 -4.36 -14.97 11.56
N LEU A 128 -3.05 -15.22 11.50
CA LEU A 128 -2.32 -16.14 12.36
C LEU A 128 -1.20 -15.39 13.10
N HIS A 129 -1.39 -15.19 14.40
CA HIS A 129 -0.44 -14.50 15.28
C HIS A 129 0.05 -15.45 16.39
N PRO A 130 1.07 -16.28 16.10
CA PRO A 130 1.62 -17.23 17.07
C PRO A 130 2.41 -16.52 18.18
N ILE A 131 2.59 -17.18 19.33
CA ILE A 131 3.57 -16.74 20.35
C ILE A 131 5.00 -16.91 19.83
N LYS A 132 5.25 -17.96 19.03
CA LYS A 132 6.58 -18.34 18.52
C LYS A 132 6.56 -18.47 17.01
N ALA A 133 7.59 -17.95 16.35
CA ALA A 133 7.80 -18.14 14.91
C ALA A 133 7.90 -19.64 14.55
N LYS A 134 7.46 -20.02 13.34
CA LYS A 134 7.48 -21.39 12.78
C LYS A 134 6.51 -22.40 13.41
N SER A 135 5.39 -21.92 13.93
CA SER A 135 4.39 -22.79 14.56
C SER A 135 3.13 -23.01 13.71
N ILE A 136 3.17 -22.70 12.42
CA ILE A 136 2.01 -22.75 11.52
C ILE A 136 2.22 -23.85 10.49
N ILE A 137 1.46 -24.94 10.62
CA ILE A 137 1.50 -26.09 9.74
C ILE A 137 0.16 -26.23 9.03
N PHE A 138 0.20 -26.19 7.70
CA PHE A 138 -0.92 -26.52 6.83
C PHE A 138 -0.65 -27.88 6.20
N GLU A 139 -1.53 -28.87 6.38
CA GLU A 139 -1.39 -30.14 5.67
C GLU A 139 -1.63 -29.95 4.16
N SER A 140 -1.31 -30.99 3.37
CA SER A 140 -1.52 -30.93 1.92
C SER A 140 -2.99 -30.77 1.56
N ASN A 141 -3.26 -29.94 0.56
CA ASN A 141 -4.57 -29.55 0.07
C ASN A 141 -5.46 -28.96 1.17
N THR A 142 -4.90 -28.17 2.09
CA THR A 142 -5.71 -27.57 3.18
C THR A 142 -6.91 -26.77 2.64
N PHE A 143 -6.74 -26.12 1.48
CA PHE A 143 -7.80 -25.36 0.80
C PHE A 143 -8.49 -26.11 -0.35
N ASP A 144 -8.41 -27.45 -0.40
CA ASP A 144 -8.94 -28.28 -1.50
C ASP A 144 -10.37 -27.90 -1.94
N ASN A 145 -10.56 -27.64 -3.25
CA ASN A 145 -11.82 -27.25 -3.89
C ASN A 145 -12.43 -25.92 -3.39
N ILE A 146 -11.64 -25.03 -2.80
CA ILE A 146 -12.13 -23.68 -2.47
C ILE A 146 -12.32 -22.84 -3.75
N HIS A 147 -13.45 -22.14 -3.85
CA HIS A 147 -13.80 -21.25 -4.95
C HIS A 147 -14.15 -19.85 -4.42
N ILE A 148 -13.16 -18.96 -4.35
CA ILE A 148 -13.33 -17.65 -3.70
C ILE A 148 -12.70 -16.51 -4.50
N ASN A 149 -13.24 -15.31 -4.29
CA ASN A 149 -12.75 -14.10 -4.95
C ASN A 149 -11.42 -13.65 -4.35
N GLU A 150 -11.33 -13.65 -3.02
CA GLU A 150 -10.13 -13.17 -2.34
C GLU A 150 -9.82 -14.04 -1.12
N LEU A 151 -8.58 -14.52 -1.04
CA LEU A 151 -7.99 -15.15 0.12
C LEU A 151 -6.84 -14.27 0.62
N SER A 152 -6.90 -13.82 1.88
CA SER A 152 -5.78 -13.14 2.52
C SER A 152 -5.28 -13.94 3.72
N ILE A 153 -3.99 -14.25 3.76
CA ILE A 153 -3.33 -14.97 4.84
C ILE A 153 -2.26 -14.06 5.46
N TYR A 154 -2.41 -13.76 6.74
CA TYR A 154 -1.44 -13.00 7.53
C TYR A 154 -0.74 -13.97 8.47
N ALA A 155 0.55 -14.24 8.26
CA ALA A 155 1.32 -15.20 9.03
C ALA A 155 2.82 -14.87 9.00
N ASP A 156 3.59 -15.29 10.01
CA ASP A 156 5.05 -15.06 10.00
C ASP A 156 5.81 -16.06 9.11
N SER A 157 5.28 -17.27 8.90
CA SER A 157 5.89 -18.30 8.07
C SER A 157 4.87 -19.39 7.70
N LEU A 158 4.97 -19.93 6.49
CA LEU A 158 4.25 -21.15 6.10
C LEU A 158 5.27 -22.29 5.97
N THR A 159 5.13 -23.35 6.76
CA THR A 159 6.08 -24.48 6.72
C THR A 159 5.87 -25.43 5.55
N SER A 160 4.68 -25.39 4.96
CA SER A 160 4.31 -26.25 3.84
C SER A 160 4.48 -25.52 2.52
N SER A 161 4.77 -26.25 1.45
CA SER A 161 4.95 -25.65 0.13
C SER A 161 3.65 -25.06 -0.41
N PHE A 162 3.78 -24.01 -1.22
CA PHE A 162 2.67 -23.35 -1.90
C PHE A 162 1.80 -24.35 -2.68
N GLU A 163 2.46 -25.21 -3.46
CA GLU A 163 1.80 -26.23 -4.29
C GLU A 163 1.01 -27.22 -3.42
N SER A 164 1.54 -27.56 -2.24
CA SER A 164 0.86 -28.43 -1.29
C SER A 164 -0.36 -27.75 -0.67
N ILE A 165 -0.26 -26.49 -0.25
CA ILE A 165 -1.36 -25.78 0.43
C ILE A 165 -2.53 -25.50 -0.52
N PHE A 166 -2.23 -25.05 -1.75
CA PHE A 166 -3.21 -24.49 -2.68
C PHE A 166 -3.52 -25.38 -3.89
N ASN A 167 -3.22 -26.68 -3.83
CA ASN A 167 -3.62 -27.58 -4.91
C ASN A 167 -5.15 -27.68 -5.03
N ASN A 168 -5.67 -27.93 -6.23
CA ASN A 168 -7.11 -28.01 -6.53
C ASN A 168 -7.94 -26.79 -6.04
N THR A 169 -7.34 -25.61 -5.95
CA THR A 169 -8.05 -24.37 -5.56
C THR A 169 -8.47 -23.56 -6.79
N ASN A 170 -9.44 -22.66 -6.63
CA ASN A 170 -9.74 -21.62 -7.60
C ASN A 170 -9.91 -20.28 -6.87
N ILE A 171 -8.88 -19.45 -6.92
CA ILE A 171 -8.78 -18.21 -6.17
C ILE A 171 -8.48 -17.06 -7.13
N MET A 172 -9.33 -16.03 -7.16
CA MET A 172 -9.09 -14.88 -8.04
C MET A 172 -7.91 -14.04 -7.53
N HIS A 173 -7.90 -13.73 -6.23
CA HIS A 173 -6.83 -12.96 -5.58
C HIS A 173 -6.35 -13.65 -4.31
N LEU A 174 -5.07 -14.02 -4.27
CA LEU A 174 -4.40 -14.56 -3.10
C LEU A 174 -3.39 -13.55 -2.58
N ASN A 175 -3.59 -13.08 -1.36
CA ASN A 175 -2.66 -12.20 -0.65
C ASN A 175 -2.01 -12.99 0.49
N ILE A 176 -0.68 -13.01 0.53
CA ILE A 176 0.08 -13.60 1.64
C ILE A 176 0.97 -12.51 2.23
N GLU A 177 0.77 -12.20 3.51
CA GLU A 177 1.48 -11.14 4.20
C GLU A 177 2.29 -11.68 5.38
N GLY A 178 3.53 -11.21 5.50
CA GLY A 178 4.48 -11.56 6.55
C GLY A 178 5.22 -12.87 6.30
N ALA A 179 4.61 -13.82 5.59
CA ALA A 179 5.09 -15.19 5.60
C ALA A 179 6.21 -15.45 4.59
N THR A 180 7.21 -16.22 5.00
CA THR A 180 8.05 -16.94 4.03
C THR A 180 7.23 -18.08 3.44
N VAL A 181 7.12 -18.12 2.10
CA VAL A 181 6.36 -19.13 1.37
C VAL A 181 7.35 -20.08 0.69
N ILE A 182 7.26 -21.36 1.02
CA ILE A 182 8.13 -22.38 0.45
C ILE A 182 7.58 -22.80 -0.92
N HIS A 183 8.45 -22.91 -1.91
CA HIS A 183 8.13 -23.45 -3.23
C HIS A 183 8.72 -24.85 -3.38
N ASP A 184 7.93 -25.81 -3.86
CA ASP A 184 8.40 -27.15 -4.18
C ASP A 184 8.32 -27.42 -5.69
N PRO A 185 9.45 -27.35 -6.41
CA PRO A 185 9.50 -27.58 -7.86
C PRO A 185 8.96 -28.93 -8.31
N LEU A 186 9.02 -29.97 -7.45
CA LEU A 186 8.57 -31.32 -7.79
C LEU A 186 7.04 -31.38 -7.93
N LEU A 187 6.33 -30.55 -7.17
CA LEU A 187 4.86 -30.51 -7.15
C LEU A 187 4.27 -29.60 -8.24
N VAL A 188 5.08 -28.76 -8.89
CA VAL A 188 4.61 -27.85 -9.94
C VAL A 188 3.97 -28.62 -11.10
N SER A 189 4.54 -29.77 -11.46
CA SER A 189 4.04 -30.60 -12.57
C SER A 189 2.66 -31.22 -12.30
N THR A 190 2.29 -31.35 -11.03
CA THR A 190 1.02 -31.94 -10.58
C THR A 190 0.09 -30.90 -9.96
N PHE A 191 0.49 -29.62 -9.97
CA PHE A 191 -0.31 -28.52 -9.45
C PHE A 191 -1.49 -28.24 -10.37
N THR A 192 -2.70 -28.31 -9.82
CA THR A 192 -3.97 -28.09 -10.51
C THR A 192 -4.71 -26.85 -10.00
N GLY A 193 -4.13 -26.12 -9.04
CA GLY A 193 -4.70 -24.89 -8.52
C GLY A 193 -4.78 -23.79 -9.58
N HIS A 194 -5.86 -23.03 -9.57
CA HIS A 194 -6.11 -21.90 -10.46
C HIS A 194 -6.09 -20.62 -9.64
N ILE A 195 -4.94 -19.95 -9.63
CA ILE A 195 -4.76 -18.67 -8.92
C ILE A 195 -4.49 -17.58 -9.93
N GLN A 196 -5.43 -16.65 -10.09
CA GLN A 196 -5.33 -15.58 -11.09
C GLN A 196 -4.30 -14.53 -10.67
N SER A 197 -4.29 -14.12 -9.40
CA SER A 197 -3.32 -13.14 -8.91
C SER A 197 -2.82 -13.54 -7.53
N LEU A 198 -1.51 -13.55 -7.37
CA LEU A 198 -0.81 -13.70 -6.11
C LEU A 198 -0.10 -12.39 -5.77
N LYS A 199 -0.29 -11.92 -4.55
CA LYS A 199 0.50 -10.84 -3.95
C LYS A 199 1.19 -11.36 -2.70
N VAL A 200 2.52 -11.25 -2.64
CA VAL A 200 3.30 -11.60 -1.44
C VAL A 200 3.91 -10.34 -0.86
N THR A 201 3.53 -10.01 0.37
CA THR A 201 4.01 -8.85 1.12
C THR A 201 4.95 -9.30 2.24
N ARG A 202 6.18 -8.80 2.26
CA ARG A 202 7.16 -9.11 3.32
C ARG A 202 8.03 -7.90 3.66
N MET A 203 8.43 -7.83 4.93
CA MET A 203 9.57 -7.00 5.35
C MET A 203 10.85 -7.79 5.12
N ILE A 204 11.75 -7.28 4.26
CA ILE A 204 12.92 -8.03 3.80
C ILE A 204 14.05 -7.09 3.39
N ASP A 205 15.29 -7.49 3.68
CA ASP A 205 16.48 -6.68 3.33
C ASP A 205 16.84 -6.80 1.84
N ILE A 206 16.67 -7.97 1.25
CA ILE A 206 17.08 -8.30 -0.13
C ILE A 206 15.88 -8.88 -0.88
N VAL A 207 15.56 -8.30 -2.03
CA VAL A 207 14.53 -8.81 -2.95
C VAL A 207 15.22 -9.55 -4.09
N ASN A 208 15.07 -10.89 -4.11
CA ASN A 208 15.61 -11.78 -5.13
C ASN A 208 14.72 -13.04 -5.29
N SER A 209 15.06 -13.92 -6.21
CA SER A 209 14.31 -15.15 -6.49
C SER A 209 14.41 -16.24 -5.42
N GLU A 210 15.37 -16.13 -4.48
CA GLU A 210 15.46 -17.03 -3.33
C GLU A 210 14.40 -16.68 -2.27
N GLU A 211 14.23 -15.37 -2.00
CA GLU A 211 13.24 -14.86 -1.04
C GLU A 211 11.80 -14.82 -1.61
N PHE A 212 11.68 -14.71 -2.94
CA PHE A 212 10.42 -14.68 -3.66
C PHE A 212 10.44 -15.68 -4.83
N PRO A 213 10.23 -16.98 -4.56
CA PRO A 213 10.30 -18.01 -5.60
C PRO A 213 9.18 -17.89 -6.64
N SER A 214 9.34 -18.60 -7.76
CA SER A 214 8.45 -18.57 -8.91
C SER A 214 7.26 -19.50 -8.70
N PHE A 215 6.11 -18.96 -8.32
CA PHE A 215 4.88 -19.73 -8.13
C PHE A 215 4.09 -19.98 -9.43
N PRO A 216 3.37 -21.12 -9.55
CA PRO A 216 2.54 -21.46 -10.71
C PRO A 216 1.20 -20.67 -10.70
N VAL A 217 1.28 -19.36 -10.90
CA VAL A 217 0.13 -18.43 -10.90
C VAL A 217 0.08 -17.62 -12.20
N GLN A 218 -1.07 -17.03 -12.54
CA GLN A 218 -1.17 -16.23 -13.77
C GLN A 218 -0.47 -14.86 -13.64
N SER A 219 -0.59 -14.23 -12.47
CA SER A 219 -0.03 -12.91 -12.17
C SER A 219 0.55 -12.90 -10.76
N TYR A 220 1.76 -12.38 -10.61
CA TYR A 220 2.50 -12.33 -9.36
C TYR A 220 2.99 -10.91 -9.08
N THR A 221 2.66 -10.40 -7.89
CA THR A 221 3.13 -9.12 -7.38
C THR A 221 3.94 -9.32 -6.12
N ILE A 222 5.15 -8.76 -6.10
CA ILE A 222 6.01 -8.72 -4.92
C ILE A 222 5.82 -7.38 -4.24
N GLU A 223 5.56 -7.36 -2.94
CA GLU A 223 5.58 -6.16 -2.11
C GLU A 223 6.63 -6.28 -1.01
N ALA A 224 7.68 -5.48 -1.13
CA ALA A 224 8.84 -5.52 -0.24
C ALA A 224 8.89 -4.25 0.61
N HIS A 225 8.86 -4.45 1.93
CA HIS A 225 9.01 -3.40 2.92
C HIS A 225 10.44 -3.35 3.44
N LYS A 226 10.99 -2.15 3.65
CA LYS A 226 12.34 -1.93 4.24
C LYS A 226 13.50 -2.54 3.46
N MET A 227 13.30 -2.74 2.15
CA MET A 227 14.33 -3.25 1.25
C MET A 227 15.59 -2.38 1.24
N ARG A 228 16.75 -3.04 1.20
CA ARG A 228 18.08 -2.42 1.00
C ARG A 228 18.72 -2.79 -0.33
N LYS A 229 18.42 -3.97 -0.86
CA LYS A 229 18.96 -4.47 -2.13
C LYS A 229 17.87 -5.12 -2.97
N LEU A 230 17.97 -4.95 -4.28
CA LEU A 230 17.17 -5.63 -5.28
C LEU A 230 18.11 -6.31 -6.26
N ASP A 231 17.93 -7.61 -6.46
CA ASP A 231 18.57 -8.39 -7.51
C ASP A 231 17.51 -8.74 -8.56
N ALA A 232 17.23 -7.78 -9.45
CA ALA A 232 16.21 -7.93 -10.48
C ALA A 232 16.56 -9.05 -11.49
N LEU A 233 17.85 -9.28 -11.75
CA LEU A 233 18.30 -10.29 -12.72
C LEU A 233 17.98 -11.71 -12.27
N SER A 234 17.87 -11.94 -10.96
CA SER A 234 17.41 -13.21 -10.42
C SER A 234 15.98 -13.60 -10.86
N PHE A 235 15.19 -12.63 -11.35
CA PHE A 235 13.81 -12.83 -11.83
C PHE A 235 13.66 -12.95 -13.36
N LEU A 236 14.75 -13.02 -14.14
CA LEU A 236 14.68 -13.03 -15.62
C LEU A 236 13.71 -14.05 -16.22
N ASN A 237 13.52 -15.19 -15.55
CA ASN A 237 12.65 -16.28 -16.02
C ASN A 237 11.21 -16.20 -15.50
N TYR A 238 10.86 -15.16 -14.73
CA TYR A 238 9.54 -15.03 -14.10
C TYR A 238 8.56 -14.47 -15.11
N LYS A 239 7.83 -15.37 -15.80
CA LYS A 239 6.82 -14.98 -16.78
C LYS A 239 5.58 -14.34 -16.16
N GLN A 240 5.32 -14.68 -14.91
CA GLN A 240 4.16 -14.28 -14.14
C GLN A 240 4.40 -13.02 -13.30
N LEU A 241 5.65 -12.56 -13.14
CA LEU A 241 5.95 -11.36 -12.36
C LEU A 241 5.49 -10.11 -13.11
N THR A 242 4.38 -9.53 -12.66
CA THR A 242 3.69 -8.40 -13.30
C THR A 242 3.77 -7.11 -12.49
N GLY A 243 4.00 -7.22 -11.17
CA GLY A 243 4.03 -6.08 -10.24
C GLY A 243 5.19 -6.14 -9.25
N LEU A 244 5.77 -4.98 -8.96
CA LEU A 244 6.76 -4.81 -7.90
C LEU A 244 6.44 -3.56 -7.07
N ASN A 245 6.20 -3.73 -5.78
CA ASN A 245 5.95 -2.64 -4.84
C ASN A 245 7.12 -2.55 -3.86
N ILE A 246 7.79 -1.41 -3.82
CA ILE A 246 8.89 -1.15 -2.89
C ILE A 246 8.42 -0.08 -1.90
N ILE A 247 8.23 -0.50 -0.65
CA ILE A 247 7.62 0.31 0.40
C ILE A 247 8.65 0.66 1.47
N GLN A 248 8.81 1.95 1.72
CA GLN A 248 9.74 2.52 2.69
C GLN A 248 11.11 1.84 2.70
N PRO A 249 11.82 1.79 1.56
CA PRO A 249 13.16 1.21 1.52
C PRO A 249 14.08 1.91 2.52
N ASP A 250 15.00 1.16 3.11
CA ASP A 250 16.00 1.69 4.06
C ASP A 250 17.09 2.50 3.34
N VAL A 251 17.05 2.56 2.01
CA VAL A 251 17.99 3.24 1.13
C VAL A 251 17.25 4.03 0.05
N SER A 252 17.87 5.09 -0.45
CA SER A 252 17.36 5.83 -1.60
C SER A 252 17.31 4.94 -2.85
N ILE A 253 16.27 5.10 -3.66
CA ILE A 253 16.14 4.38 -4.93
C ILE A 253 17.10 4.99 -5.95
N THR A 254 18.10 4.23 -6.39
CA THR A 254 19.14 4.68 -7.32
C THR A 254 19.17 3.83 -8.59
N PRO A 255 19.81 4.29 -9.68
CA PRO A 255 20.13 3.49 -10.86
C PRO A 255 20.64 2.08 -10.54
N LYS A 256 21.54 1.98 -9.55
CA LYS A 256 22.15 0.71 -9.15
C LYS A 256 21.14 -0.27 -8.54
N ILE A 257 20.16 0.23 -7.79
CA ILE A 257 19.14 -0.62 -7.15
C ILE A 257 18.15 -1.15 -8.19
N LEU A 258 17.76 -0.32 -9.15
CA LEU A 258 16.77 -0.71 -10.17
C LEU A 258 17.38 -1.42 -11.38
N TYR A 259 18.70 -1.59 -11.40
CA TYR A 259 19.41 -2.28 -12.47
C TYR A 259 18.86 -3.70 -12.70
N GLY A 260 18.59 -4.03 -13.96
CA GLY A 260 18.09 -5.33 -14.39
C GLY A 260 16.57 -5.38 -14.53
N LEU A 261 15.82 -4.43 -13.95
CA LEU A 261 14.36 -4.37 -14.11
C LEU A 261 13.95 -4.21 -15.58
N GLU A 262 14.77 -3.56 -16.41
CA GLU A 262 14.53 -3.36 -17.84
C GLU A 262 14.46 -4.66 -18.65
N ASN A 263 14.99 -5.75 -18.09
CA ASN A 263 15.00 -7.07 -18.71
C ASN A 263 13.75 -7.89 -18.33
N LEU A 264 12.92 -7.41 -17.39
CA LEU A 264 11.71 -8.09 -16.93
C LEU A 264 10.52 -7.74 -17.82
N SER A 265 10.44 -8.35 -18.99
CA SER A 265 9.45 -8.00 -20.04
C SER A 265 7.98 -8.11 -19.62
N ASN A 266 7.66 -8.86 -18.56
CA ASN A 266 6.30 -9.01 -18.05
C ASN A 266 5.95 -8.04 -16.91
N LEU A 267 6.95 -7.33 -16.37
CA LEU A 267 6.74 -6.35 -15.30
C LEU A 267 6.03 -5.12 -15.89
N ARG A 268 4.78 -4.90 -15.47
CA ARG A 268 3.94 -3.82 -16.00
C ARG A 268 3.64 -2.73 -14.99
N SER A 269 3.66 -3.08 -13.71
CA SER A 269 3.34 -2.17 -12.61
C SER A 269 4.51 -2.07 -11.65
N ILE A 270 4.83 -0.84 -11.25
CA ILE A 270 5.76 -0.60 -10.15
C ILE A 270 5.19 0.45 -9.20
N SER A 271 5.40 0.24 -7.90
CA SER A 271 5.06 1.18 -6.86
C SER A 271 6.29 1.54 -6.04
N PHE A 272 6.50 2.83 -5.82
CA PHE A 272 7.56 3.34 -4.96
C PHE A 272 6.96 4.22 -3.86
N ASP A 273 7.07 3.75 -2.63
CA ASP A 273 6.84 4.56 -1.45
C ASP A 273 8.18 4.84 -0.75
N ALA A 274 9.02 5.64 -1.41
CA ALA A 274 10.38 5.93 -1.00
C ALA A 274 10.59 7.42 -0.80
N GLU A 275 11.38 7.81 0.20
CA GLU A 275 11.68 9.22 0.47
C GLU A 275 12.39 9.92 -0.70
N HIS A 276 13.34 9.21 -1.31
CA HIS A 276 14.12 9.73 -2.41
C HIS A 276 14.27 8.72 -3.55
N ILE A 277 13.91 9.16 -4.75
CA ILE A 277 14.20 8.51 -6.03
C ILE A 277 15.23 9.38 -6.75
N ALA A 278 16.45 8.85 -6.85
CA ALA A 278 17.60 9.54 -7.41
C ALA A 278 17.53 9.63 -8.93
N ASP A 279 18.34 10.52 -9.48
CA ASP A 279 18.37 10.76 -10.91
C ASP A 279 18.79 9.52 -11.72
N GLY A 280 18.24 9.39 -12.92
CA GLY A 280 18.40 8.25 -13.80
C GLY A 280 17.82 6.93 -13.29
N ALA A 281 17.29 6.84 -12.07
CA ALA A 281 16.83 5.57 -11.50
C ALA A 281 15.71 4.96 -12.35
N LEU A 282 14.76 5.78 -12.80
CA LEU A 282 13.60 5.30 -13.54
C LEU A 282 13.91 4.86 -14.98
N LYS A 283 15.15 5.09 -15.49
CA LYS A 283 15.59 4.61 -16.80
C LYS A 283 15.50 3.09 -16.94
N TYR A 284 15.66 2.37 -15.83
CA TYR A 284 15.60 0.91 -15.77
C TYR A 284 14.16 0.38 -15.73
N VAL A 285 13.16 1.25 -15.64
CA VAL A 285 11.74 0.88 -15.66
C VAL A 285 10.98 1.51 -16.82
N LYS A 286 11.67 1.86 -17.91
CA LYS A 286 11.10 2.54 -19.09
C LYS A 286 9.88 1.88 -19.74
N HIS A 287 9.71 0.57 -19.57
CA HIS A 287 8.64 -0.24 -20.19
C HIS A 287 7.40 -0.39 -19.29
N ILE A 288 7.43 0.12 -18.05
CA ILE A 288 6.28 0.03 -17.14
C ILE A 288 5.09 0.79 -17.73
N GLN A 289 3.90 0.26 -17.46
CA GLN A 289 2.63 0.85 -17.87
C GLN A 289 1.98 1.60 -16.71
N THR A 290 2.19 1.12 -15.47
CA THR A 290 1.64 1.73 -14.25
C THR A 290 2.77 2.11 -13.30
N LEU A 291 2.78 3.36 -12.85
CA LEU A 291 3.64 3.87 -11.79
C LEU A 291 2.76 4.40 -10.66
N ILE A 292 3.02 3.92 -9.45
CA ILE A 292 2.37 4.41 -8.23
C ILE A 292 3.44 5.06 -7.36
N LEU A 293 3.20 6.29 -6.92
CA LEU A 293 4.07 7.02 -6.00
C LEU A 293 3.38 7.13 -4.64
N GLY A 294 4.09 6.69 -3.60
CA GLY A 294 3.59 6.61 -2.24
C GLY A 294 3.72 7.91 -1.43
N PRO A 295 3.11 7.94 -0.23
CA PRO A 295 3.05 9.13 0.62
C PRO A 295 4.40 9.60 1.17
N TYR A 296 5.42 8.73 1.23
CA TYR A 296 6.73 9.12 1.79
C TYR A 296 7.60 9.86 0.78
N LEU A 297 7.19 9.98 -0.48
CA LEU A 297 7.96 10.66 -1.51
C LEU A 297 8.22 12.13 -1.12
N LYS A 298 9.49 12.53 -1.14
CA LYS A 298 9.91 13.93 -0.96
C LYS A 298 10.71 14.46 -2.14
N MET A 299 11.56 13.62 -2.73
CA MET A 299 12.44 14.01 -3.84
C MET A 299 12.41 12.97 -4.97
N LEU A 300 12.05 13.44 -6.15
CA LEU A 300 12.10 12.75 -7.43
C LEU A 300 12.70 13.70 -8.47
N ASP A 301 13.73 13.24 -9.17
CA ASP A 301 14.41 14.03 -10.20
C ASP A 301 13.64 14.05 -11.54
N THR A 302 13.75 15.17 -12.24
CA THR A 302 13.14 15.51 -13.53
C THR A 302 13.53 14.56 -14.67
N GLU A 303 14.82 14.23 -14.83
CA GLU A 303 15.26 13.38 -15.95
C GLU A 303 14.75 11.95 -15.79
N SER A 304 14.54 11.51 -14.54
CA SER A 304 13.98 10.18 -14.23
C SER A 304 12.59 9.99 -14.83
N LEU A 305 11.68 10.97 -14.69
CA LEU A 305 10.31 10.86 -15.21
C LEU A 305 10.25 10.78 -16.74
N ASN A 306 11.10 11.53 -17.45
CA ASN A 306 11.10 11.56 -18.91
C ASN A 306 11.52 10.21 -19.53
N SER A 307 12.17 9.33 -18.77
CA SER A 307 12.54 7.99 -19.23
C SER A 307 11.35 7.02 -19.31
N LEU A 308 10.21 7.35 -18.71
CA LEU A 308 8.99 6.54 -18.66
C LEU A 308 8.14 6.68 -19.93
N THR A 309 8.65 6.20 -21.06
CA THR A 309 8.00 6.37 -22.37
C THR A 309 6.73 5.56 -22.55
N SER A 310 6.64 4.40 -21.89
CA SER A 310 5.51 3.46 -21.99
C SER A 310 4.43 3.66 -20.91
N LEU A 311 4.60 4.67 -20.06
CA LEU A 311 3.68 4.92 -18.96
C LEU A 311 2.29 5.33 -19.47
N GLN A 312 1.28 4.57 -19.04
CA GLN A 312 -0.13 4.77 -19.34
C GLN A 312 -0.92 5.24 -18.12
N GLN A 313 -0.48 4.85 -16.92
CA GLN A 313 -1.12 5.21 -15.67
C GLN A 313 -0.08 5.74 -14.67
N LEU A 314 -0.34 6.92 -14.13
CA LEU A 314 0.40 7.51 -13.03
C LEU A 314 -0.55 7.74 -11.84
N ASP A 315 -0.28 7.07 -10.72
CA ASP A 315 -1.05 7.26 -9.49
C ASP A 315 -0.22 8.02 -8.45
N VAL A 316 -0.66 9.24 -8.14
CA VAL A 316 -0.05 10.11 -7.13
C VAL A 316 -1.06 10.51 -6.06
N ARG A 317 -2.17 9.76 -5.92
CA ARG A 317 -3.25 10.04 -4.95
C ARG A 317 -2.75 10.13 -3.51
N TYR A 318 -1.70 9.37 -3.20
CA TYR A 318 -1.16 9.27 -1.85
C TYR A 318 -0.03 10.28 -1.60
N VAL A 319 0.47 10.97 -2.63
CA VAL A 319 1.58 11.91 -2.51
C VAL A 319 1.10 13.20 -1.83
N GLN A 320 1.82 13.62 -0.79
CA GLN A 320 1.62 14.90 -0.14
C GLN A 320 2.41 15.99 -0.87
N PHE A 321 1.76 16.73 -1.77
CA PHE A 321 2.41 17.76 -2.59
C PHE A 321 3.09 18.86 -1.75
N SER A 322 2.52 19.20 -0.59
CA SER A 322 3.06 20.20 0.33
C SER A 322 4.39 19.77 0.99
N THR A 323 4.72 18.48 0.99
CA THR A 323 5.99 17.95 1.52
C THR A 323 7.05 17.69 0.45
N LEU A 324 6.68 17.80 -0.82
CA LEU A 324 7.62 17.63 -1.92
C LEU A 324 8.61 18.78 -2.00
N GLN A 325 9.83 18.49 -2.43
CA GLN A 325 10.76 19.55 -2.83
C GLN A 325 10.21 20.32 -4.04
N ALA A 326 10.49 21.62 -4.10
CA ALA A 326 9.94 22.51 -5.12
C ALA A 326 10.29 22.11 -6.56
N ASN A 327 11.49 21.55 -6.77
CA ASN A 327 11.90 20.97 -8.05
C ASN A 327 11.07 19.73 -8.41
N THR A 328 10.82 18.84 -7.45
CA THR A 328 10.06 17.60 -7.63
C THR A 328 8.60 17.87 -7.93
N SER A 329 7.95 18.76 -7.17
CA SER A 329 6.55 19.10 -7.42
C SER A 329 6.37 19.75 -8.80
N CYS A 330 7.30 20.62 -9.19
CA CYS A 330 7.30 21.21 -10.53
C CYS A 330 7.57 20.18 -11.65
N ALA A 331 8.51 19.26 -11.43
CA ALA A 331 8.83 18.18 -12.36
C ALA A 331 7.61 17.30 -12.66
N LEU A 332 6.90 16.89 -11.61
CA LEU A 332 5.66 16.11 -11.73
C LEU A 332 4.59 16.90 -12.48
N ALA A 333 4.42 18.19 -12.15
CA ALA A 333 3.44 19.05 -12.81
C ALA A 333 3.69 19.17 -14.32
N ASP A 334 4.93 19.44 -14.70
CA ASP A 334 5.36 19.57 -16.08
C ASP A 334 5.26 18.23 -16.84
N TYR A 335 5.69 17.13 -16.23
CA TYR A 335 5.55 15.79 -16.82
C TYR A 335 4.08 15.43 -17.09
N ILE A 336 3.19 15.61 -16.11
CA ILE A 336 1.75 15.36 -16.26
C ILE A 336 1.17 16.25 -17.36
N ASN A 337 1.48 17.54 -17.36
CA ASN A 337 0.98 18.45 -18.37
C ASN A 337 1.40 18.07 -19.80
N ARG A 338 2.65 17.61 -19.98
CA ARG A 338 3.14 17.16 -21.30
C ARG A 338 2.52 15.83 -21.71
N ARG A 339 2.38 14.89 -20.77
CA ARG A 339 1.96 13.51 -21.05
C ARG A 339 0.45 13.32 -21.12
N ARG A 340 -0.36 14.23 -20.57
CA ARG A 340 -1.83 14.16 -20.69
C ARG A 340 -2.33 14.18 -22.15
N LEU A 341 -1.56 14.77 -23.06
CA LEU A 341 -1.86 14.77 -24.50
C LEU A 341 -1.60 13.41 -25.18
N PHE A 342 -1.00 12.46 -24.46
CA PHE A 342 -0.61 11.12 -24.93
C PHE A 342 -1.32 10.02 -24.12
N ASP A 343 -2.60 10.22 -23.80
CA ASP A 343 -3.48 9.26 -23.11
C ASP A 343 -2.98 8.79 -21.73
N LEU A 344 -2.14 9.57 -21.05
CA LEU A 344 -1.73 9.29 -19.68
C LEU A 344 -2.93 9.49 -18.74
N ILE A 345 -3.37 8.41 -18.09
CA ILE A 345 -4.35 8.45 -17.01
C ILE A 345 -3.62 8.82 -15.71
N VAL A 346 -4.02 9.93 -15.09
CA VAL A 346 -3.42 10.41 -13.84
C VAL A 346 -4.44 10.40 -12.73
N TYR A 347 -4.10 9.77 -11.61
CA TYR A 347 -4.90 9.80 -10.39
C TYR A 347 -4.28 10.77 -9.40
N LEU A 348 -5.01 11.84 -9.08
CA LEU A 348 -4.59 12.91 -8.17
C LEU A 348 -5.29 12.82 -6.81
N PRO A 349 -4.69 13.38 -5.74
CA PRO A 349 -5.35 13.53 -4.45
C PRO A 349 -6.69 14.28 -4.59
N GLN A 350 -7.75 13.75 -3.98
CA GLN A 350 -9.09 14.35 -4.04
C GLN A 350 -9.20 15.63 -3.22
N GLU A 351 -8.46 15.69 -2.11
CA GLU A 351 -8.46 16.81 -1.17
C GLU A 351 -7.17 17.62 -1.30
N ASN A 352 -7.31 18.95 -1.21
CA ASN A 352 -6.20 19.88 -1.18
C ASN A 352 -6.35 20.82 0.03
N MET A 353 -6.15 20.27 1.23
CA MET A 353 -6.33 21.01 2.48
C MET A 353 -5.34 22.19 2.61
N ASP A 354 -4.13 22.04 2.07
CA ASP A 354 -3.08 23.06 2.15
C ASP A 354 -3.19 24.13 1.05
N CYS A 355 -4.16 23.98 0.13
CA CYS A 355 -4.29 24.81 -1.07
C CYS A 355 -2.98 24.94 -1.84
N ASP A 356 -2.29 23.81 -2.03
CA ASP A 356 -1.04 23.73 -2.79
C ASP A 356 -1.28 24.14 -4.25
N CYS A 357 -0.49 25.10 -4.73
CA CYS A 357 -0.64 25.69 -6.06
C CYS A 357 -0.43 24.68 -7.19
N ILE A 358 0.48 23.71 -7.02
CA ILE A 358 0.72 22.66 -8.01
C ILE A 358 -0.50 21.75 -8.10
N LEU A 359 -1.06 21.34 -6.96
CA LEU A 359 -2.24 20.48 -6.94
C LEU A 359 -3.49 21.19 -7.48
N ILE A 360 -3.69 22.49 -7.20
CA ILE A 360 -4.76 23.28 -7.83
C ILE A 360 -4.59 23.29 -9.35
N PHE A 361 -3.38 23.60 -9.84
CA PHE A 361 -3.07 23.59 -11.27
C PHE A 361 -3.40 22.23 -11.90
N LEU A 362 -2.91 21.13 -11.31
CA LEU A 362 -3.13 19.78 -11.80
C LEU A 362 -4.62 19.38 -11.80
N ASN A 363 -5.35 19.69 -10.74
CA ASN A 363 -6.78 19.37 -10.64
C ASN A 363 -7.62 20.10 -11.69
N ASN A 364 -7.33 21.38 -11.96
CA ASN A 364 -8.03 22.13 -13.01
C ASN A 364 -7.71 21.57 -14.40
N MET A 365 -6.45 21.17 -14.62
CA MET A 365 -5.98 20.64 -15.90
C MET A 365 -6.58 19.27 -16.25
N ILE A 366 -6.99 18.48 -15.25
CA ILE A 366 -7.60 17.15 -15.44
C ILE A 366 -9.13 17.22 -15.40
N ASN A 367 -9.72 17.92 -14.43
CA ASN A 367 -11.16 17.81 -14.15
C ASN A 367 -12.02 18.81 -14.93
N ASN A 368 -11.45 19.75 -15.70
CA ASN A 368 -12.14 20.83 -16.43
C ASN A 368 -13.16 21.67 -15.62
N ASN A 369 -13.31 21.41 -14.31
CA ASN A 369 -14.17 22.13 -13.38
C ASN A 369 -13.33 23.23 -12.71
N ASP A 370 -12.92 24.18 -13.54
CA ASP A 370 -11.96 25.27 -13.27
C ASP A 370 -12.23 26.11 -12.00
N ASN A 371 -13.40 26.02 -11.37
CA ASN A 371 -13.83 27.03 -10.41
C ASN A 371 -14.08 26.52 -8.99
N GLU A 372 -14.27 25.23 -8.73
CA GLU A 372 -14.66 24.80 -7.39
C GLU A 372 -13.48 24.80 -6.41
N GLN A 373 -12.34 24.23 -6.80
CA GLN A 373 -11.14 24.24 -5.95
C GLN A 373 -10.48 25.61 -5.89
N ILE A 374 -10.43 26.35 -7.00
CA ILE A 374 -9.94 27.74 -6.98
C ILE A 374 -10.80 28.58 -6.01
N ARG A 375 -12.15 28.46 -6.04
CA ARG A 375 -13.02 29.18 -5.10
C ARG A 375 -12.83 28.77 -3.64
N LYS A 376 -12.59 27.49 -3.36
CA LYS A 376 -12.29 27.02 -2.00
C LYS A 376 -10.99 27.61 -1.46
N CYS A 377 -10.00 27.86 -2.32
CA CYS A 377 -8.69 28.41 -1.96
C CYS A 377 -8.54 29.93 -2.18
N GLN A 378 -9.59 30.62 -2.63
CA GLN A 378 -9.54 31.99 -3.17
C GLN A 378 -9.36 33.11 -2.13
N SER A 379 -9.56 32.86 -0.83
CA SER A 379 -9.51 33.93 0.17
C SER A 379 -8.10 34.35 0.61
N SER A 380 -7.04 33.60 0.25
CA SER A 380 -5.66 33.96 0.64
C SER A 380 -4.53 33.55 -0.31
N ASN A 381 -4.77 32.73 -1.35
CA ASN A 381 -3.68 31.98 -2.01
C ASN A 381 -3.47 32.24 -3.51
N ASN A 382 -4.34 32.97 -4.22
CA ASN A 382 -4.12 33.26 -5.64
C ASN A 382 -2.82 34.04 -5.89
N ASP A 383 -2.54 35.05 -5.06
CA ASP A 383 -1.30 35.83 -5.16
C ASP A 383 -0.05 34.96 -4.93
N ARG A 384 -0.14 33.96 -4.04
CA ARG A 384 0.96 33.01 -3.78
C ARG A 384 1.25 32.14 -5.00
N CYS A 385 0.22 31.73 -5.73
CA CYS A 385 0.39 30.87 -6.89
C CYS A 385 0.95 31.61 -8.12
N LEU A 386 0.71 32.92 -8.23
CA LEU A 386 1.33 33.77 -9.27
C LEU A 386 2.87 33.79 -9.16
N PHE A 387 3.39 33.76 -7.94
CA PHE A 387 4.84 33.73 -7.66
C PHE A 387 5.36 32.32 -7.40
N SER A 388 4.65 31.29 -7.87
CA SER A 388 5.14 29.91 -7.78
C SER A 388 6.52 29.78 -8.43
N SER A 389 7.44 29.09 -7.76
CA SER A 389 8.77 28.77 -8.32
C SER A 389 8.69 27.84 -9.54
N CYS A 390 7.52 27.27 -9.80
CA CYS A 390 7.27 26.45 -10.96
C CYS A 390 6.70 27.31 -12.11
N SER A 391 7.52 27.52 -13.15
CA SER A 391 7.21 28.43 -14.27
C SER A 391 5.87 28.11 -14.93
N ILE A 392 5.60 26.84 -15.23
CA ILE A 392 4.34 26.41 -15.85
C ILE A 392 3.11 26.74 -15.00
N VAL A 393 3.24 26.63 -13.67
CA VAL A 393 2.14 26.96 -12.75
C VAL A 393 1.96 28.47 -12.65
N SER A 394 3.04 29.24 -12.51
CA SER A 394 2.99 30.70 -12.49
C SER A 394 2.37 31.28 -13.78
N GLU A 395 2.71 30.71 -14.94
CA GLU A 395 2.21 31.12 -16.24
C GLU A 395 0.70 30.82 -16.38
N TYR A 396 0.26 29.65 -15.92
CA TYR A 396 -1.16 29.29 -15.88
C TYR A 396 -1.98 30.30 -15.06
N PHE A 397 -1.55 30.60 -13.83
CA PHE A 397 -2.28 31.53 -12.97
C PHE A 397 -2.23 32.97 -13.49
N THR A 398 -1.11 33.40 -14.09
CA THR A 398 -0.99 34.71 -14.73
C THR A 398 -1.99 34.86 -15.88
N ARG A 399 -2.18 33.81 -16.70
CA ARG A 399 -3.18 33.80 -17.77
C ARG A 399 -4.60 33.87 -17.21
N LYS A 400 -4.91 33.04 -16.20
CA LYS A 400 -6.24 33.04 -15.55
C LYS A 400 -6.58 34.38 -14.88
N GLN A 401 -5.60 35.08 -14.32
CA GLN A 401 -5.83 36.42 -13.77
C GLN A 401 -6.24 37.41 -14.87
N LYS A 402 -5.51 37.45 -15.99
CA LYS A 402 -5.84 38.30 -17.14
C LYS A 402 -7.24 38.01 -17.70
N GLU A 403 -7.63 36.74 -17.76
CA GLU A 403 -8.99 36.35 -18.19
C GLU A 403 -10.08 36.92 -17.27
N ASN A 404 -9.86 36.88 -15.95
CA ASN A 404 -10.82 37.41 -14.98
C ASN A 404 -10.90 38.94 -15.01
N ASP A 405 -9.78 39.64 -15.23
CA ASP A 405 -9.75 41.10 -15.33
C ASP A 405 -10.53 41.59 -16.57
N ILE A 406 -10.47 40.85 -17.69
CA ILE A 406 -11.23 41.17 -18.92
C ILE A 406 -12.75 41.01 -18.69
N ILE A 407 -13.17 40.04 -17.88
CA ILE A 407 -14.61 39.82 -17.59
C ILE A 407 -15.18 40.94 -16.71
N GLN A 408 -14.40 41.50 -15.78
CA GLN A 408 -14.88 42.60 -14.93
C GLN A 408 -15.09 43.92 -15.70
N VAL A 409 -14.28 44.19 -16.74
CA VAL A 409 -14.38 45.41 -17.56
C VAL A 409 -15.65 45.44 -18.43
N ASN A 410 -16.25 44.29 -18.73
CA ASN A 410 -17.46 44.18 -19.56
C ASN A 410 -18.78 44.12 -18.77
N THR A 411 -18.74 44.28 -17.45
CA THR A 411 -19.94 44.50 -16.63
C THR A 411 -20.20 46.01 -16.54
N PRO A 412 -21.36 46.54 -16.98
CA PRO A 412 -21.63 47.97 -16.91
C PRO A 412 -21.68 48.40 -15.43
N SER A 413 -20.61 49.06 -15.01
CA SER A 413 -20.56 49.75 -13.74
C SER A 413 -21.59 50.89 -13.80
N ILE A 414 -22.57 50.86 -12.90
CA ILE A 414 -23.42 52.01 -12.64
C ILE A 414 -22.50 53.09 -12.06
N ILE A 415 -22.11 54.04 -12.91
CA ILE A 415 -21.26 55.18 -12.58
C ILE A 415 -22.00 56.02 -11.54
N THR A 416 -21.50 56.02 -10.31
CA THR A 416 -21.70 57.13 -9.38
C THR A 416 -20.51 58.08 -9.56
N PRO A 417 -20.73 59.38 -9.83
CA PRO A 417 -19.65 60.29 -10.17
C PRO A 417 -18.88 60.64 -8.91
N SER A 418 -17.58 60.34 -8.89
CA SER A 418 -16.65 60.88 -7.90
C SER A 418 -15.67 61.84 -8.56
N ILE A 419 -15.37 62.87 -7.79
CA ILE A 419 -14.80 64.15 -8.18
C ILE A 419 -13.31 64.03 -8.51
N VAL A 420 -12.94 64.73 -9.58
CA VAL A 420 -11.60 64.95 -10.16
C VAL A 420 -10.57 65.44 -9.14
N SER A 421 -9.33 64.95 -9.25
CA SER A 421 -8.07 65.70 -9.06
C SER A 421 -6.87 64.93 -9.65
N PRO A 422 -5.75 65.61 -10.02
CA PRO A 422 -5.25 65.56 -11.39
C PRO A 422 -4.03 64.64 -11.67
N LEU A 423 -3.91 64.41 -12.97
CA LEU A 423 -2.91 63.74 -13.80
C LEU A 423 -1.45 64.18 -13.52
N ILE A 424 -0.54 63.22 -13.38
CA ILE A 424 0.88 63.39 -13.72
C ILE A 424 1.14 62.52 -14.95
N ASP A 425 1.58 63.21 -15.99
CA ASP A 425 1.83 62.76 -17.36
C ASP A 425 3.27 62.23 -17.47
N PHE A 426 3.45 61.02 -18.02
CA PHE A 426 4.73 60.59 -18.59
C PHE A 426 4.48 59.79 -19.86
N ASN A 427 4.88 60.42 -20.95
CA ASN A 427 4.72 60.06 -22.35
C ASN A 427 5.18 58.65 -22.74
N GLU A 428 4.43 58.14 -23.71
CA GLU A 428 4.77 57.11 -24.69
C GLU A 428 6.10 57.38 -25.41
N GLN A 429 6.83 56.30 -25.73
CA GLN A 429 7.61 56.26 -26.95
C GLN A 429 7.60 54.84 -27.55
N ASP A 430 7.09 54.82 -28.78
CA ASP A 430 7.02 53.78 -29.80
C ASP A 430 8.08 52.68 -29.78
N SER A 431 7.67 51.45 -30.11
CA SER A 431 8.25 50.70 -31.24
C SER A 431 7.48 49.41 -31.56
N GLN A 432 6.86 49.38 -32.73
CA GLN A 432 6.52 48.16 -33.47
C GLN A 432 7.81 47.57 -34.07
N PHE A 433 8.08 46.27 -33.89
CA PHE A 433 8.89 45.49 -34.84
C PHE A 433 8.59 43.99 -34.69
N TYR A 434 7.91 43.42 -35.69
CA TYR A 434 8.07 42.01 -36.08
C TYR A 434 9.33 41.89 -36.94
N PRO A 435 10.02 40.74 -36.91
CA PRO A 435 10.38 40.13 -38.17
C PRO A 435 9.98 38.66 -38.25
N ASP A 436 9.30 38.33 -39.34
CA ASP A 436 9.44 37.03 -40.01
C ASP A 436 10.91 36.84 -40.41
N SER A 437 11.50 35.68 -40.14
CA SER A 437 12.49 35.12 -41.06
C SER A 437 12.62 33.60 -40.93
N GLN A 438 12.67 33.04 -42.13
CA GLN A 438 12.76 31.66 -42.58
C GLN A 438 13.92 30.82 -42.02
N GLU A 439 13.74 29.52 -42.23
CA GLU A 439 14.62 28.38 -41.97
C GLU A 439 16.10 28.58 -42.31
N GLU A 440 16.98 28.10 -41.43
CA GLU A 440 18.27 27.51 -41.83
C GLU A 440 18.62 26.32 -40.93
N ARG A 441 18.58 25.11 -41.52
CA ARG A 441 19.10 23.87 -40.94
C ARG A 441 20.62 23.91 -40.93
N THR A 442 21.23 23.87 -39.75
CA THR A 442 22.66 23.52 -39.61
C THR A 442 22.80 22.15 -38.95
N THR A 443 23.20 21.17 -39.76
CA THR A 443 23.55 19.82 -39.33
C THR A 443 24.99 19.82 -38.80
N ILE A 444 25.16 19.78 -37.47
CA ILE A 444 26.49 19.59 -36.86
C ILE A 444 26.72 18.09 -36.69
N LYS A 445 27.63 17.53 -37.50
CA LYS A 445 28.20 16.19 -37.28
C LYS A 445 29.31 16.29 -36.24
N ILE A 446 29.07 15.76 -35.04
CA ILE A 446 30.11 15.54 -34.05
C ILE A 446 30.68 14.14 -34.28
N TYR A 447 31.95 14.07 -34.73
CA TYR A 447 32.75 12.85 -34.65
C TYR A 447 33.37 12.79 -33.25
N MET A 448 33.00 11.79 -32.45
CA MET A 448 33.77 11.39 -31.27
C MET A 448 34.51 10.10 -31.59
N GLU A 449 35.82 10.24 -31.69
CA GLU A 449 36.81 9.19 -31.75
C GLU A 449 36.96 8.59 -30.34
N PRO A 450 36.85 7.26 -30.15
CA PRO A 450 37.03 6.68 -28.82
C PRO A 450 38.51 6.56 -28.50
N ASN A 451 38.96 7.35 -27.52
CA ASN A 451 40.25 7.15 -26.88
C ASN A 451 40.21 5.87 -26.04
N ILE A 452 41.11 4.98 -26.41
CA ILE A 452 41.62 3.85 -25.63
C ILE A 452 42.35 4.40 -24.41
N TYR A 453 41.96 3.96 -23.22
CA TYR A 453 42.87 3.77 -22.09
C TYR A 453 42.51 2.46 -21.41
N ASP A 454 43.44 1.52 -21.57
CA ASP A 454 43.56 0.29 -20.80
C ASP A 454 43.78 0.63 -19.32
N ASP A 455 43.02 0.00 -18.44
CA ASP A 455 43.52 -0.36 -17.11
C ASP A 455 43.14 -1.82 -16.86
N GLU A 456 44.16 -2.67 -16.97
CA GLU A 456 44.14 -4.07 -16.61
C GLU A 456 44.04 -4.22 -15.09
N GLU A 457 42.97 -4.84 -14.58
CA GLU A 457 43.05 -5.58 -13.33
C GLU A 457 42.82 -7.07 -13.61
N VAL A 458 43.91 -7.80 -13.45
CA VAL A 458 44.03 -9.25 -13.56
C VAL A 458 43.29 -9.91 -12.39
N PHE A 459 42.22 -10.64 -12.69
CA PHE A 459 41.71 -11.72 -11.85
C PHE A 459 41.81 -13.03 -12.62
N THR A 460 42.76 -13.87 -12.23
CA THR A 460 42.88 -15.25 -12.69
C THR A 460 41.88 -16.13 -11.95
N ASP A 461 40.84 -16.60 -12.64
CA ASP A 461 40.12 -17.81 -12.25
C ASP A 461 40.25 -18.86 -13.36
N THR A 462 40.98 -19.92 -13.00
CA THR A 462 41.16 -21.16 -13.73
C THR A 462 39.82 -21.90 -13.91
N ILE A 463 39.32 -21.98 -15.15
CA ILE A 463 38.23 -22.87 -15.53
C ILE A 463 38.83 -24.17 -16.10
N SER A 464 38.67 -25.25 -15.35
CA SER A 464 38.94 -26.63 -15.80
C SER A 464 37.73 -27.16 -16.55
N ILE A 465 37.81 -27.19 -17.88
CA ILE A 465 36.79 -27.83 -18.73
C ILE A 465 37.06 -29.34 -18.72
N THR A 466 36.13 -30.13 -18.14
CA THR A 466 36.15 -31.60 -18.25
C THR A 466 35.08 -32.03 -19.25
N THR A 467 35.54 -32.51 -20.39
CA THR A 467 34.74 -33.08 -21.47
C THR A 467 34.16 -34.43 -21.04
N ILE A 468 32.83 -34.57 -21.05
CA ILE A 468 32.16 -35.87 -20.86
C ILE A 468 31.76 -36.41 -22.23
N THR A 469 32.35 -37.53 -22.62
CA THR A 469 31.99 -38.32 -23.82
C THR A 469 30.99 -39.40 -23.41
N THR A 470 29.77 -39.34 -23.94
CA THR A 470 28.72 -40.33 -23.69
C THR A 470 28.92 -41.54 -24.62
N THR A 471 29.19 -42.70 -24.05
CA THR A 471 29.19 -43.99 -24.78
C THR A 471 28.06 -44.85 -24.24
N THR A 472 27.15 -45.23 -25.12
CA THR A 472 25.99 -46.08 -24.80
C THR A 472 26.40 -47.54 -24.85
N THR A 473 26.30 -48.25 -23.73
CA THR A 473 26.45 -49.71 -23.71
C THR A 473 25.29 -50.33 -22.94
N THR A 474 24.47 -51.11 -23.64
CA THR A 474 23.43 -51.97 -23.10
C THR A 474 24.07 -53.21 -22.46
N THR A 475 23.67 -53.56 -21.24
CA THR A 475 23.80 -54.92 -20.72
C THR A 475 22.74 -55.21 -19.66
N THR A 476 22.16 -56.40 -19.79
CA THR A 476 21.13 -56.98 -18.95
C THR A 476 21.72 -57.67 -17.70
N THR A 477 20.82 -57.90 -16.74
CA THR A 477 20.69 -59.06 -15.83
C THR A 477 21.09 -58.94 -14.36
N THR A 478 20.09 -59.25 -13.52
CA THR A 478 20.05 -60.00 -12.23
C THR A 478 20.64 -59.41 -10.94
N SER A 479 19.71 -59.10 -10.03
CA SER A 479 19.62 -59.49 -8.60
C SER A 479 20.91 -59.61 -7.76
N GLN A 480 20.99 -58.86 -6.66
CA GLN A 480 20.98 -59.44 -5.31
C GLN A 480 20.84 -58.39 -4.19
N LEU A 481 20.17 -58.86 -3.15
CA LEU A 481 19.90 -58.31 -1.82
C LEU A 481 21.19 -58.16 -1.00
N ILE A 482 21.53 -56.96 -0.53
CA ILE A 482 22.38 -56.76 0.67
C ILE A 482 21.90 -55.53 1.45
N THR A 483 21.69 -55.76 2.74
CA THR A 483 21.31 -54.85 3.83
C THR A 483 22.50 -54.03 4.34
N SER A 484 22.21 -52.91 5.03
CA SER A 484 23.05 -52.21 6.01
C SER A 484 24.14 -51.26 5.50
N GLU A 485 23.92 -49.95 5.67
CA GLU A 485 24.65 -49.14 6.68
C GLU A 485 24.07 -47.72 6.77
N GLU A 486 23.69 -47.37 8.00
CA GLU A 486 23.10 -46.10 8.42
C GLU A 486 24.23 -45.08 8.61
N SER A 487 24.34 -44.11 7.70
CA SER A 487 25.27 -42.98 7.84
C SER A 487 24.51 -41.70 8.15
N THR A 488 24.71 -41.21 9.36
CA THR A 488 24.29 -39.89 9.85
C THR A 488 25.05 -38.80 9.08
N ASN A 489 24.41 -38.16 8.11
CA ASN A 489 24.88 -36.90 7.54
C ASN A 489 24.16 -35.72 8.21
N GLN A 490 24.86 -35.11 9.17
CA GLN A 490 24.54 -33.78 9.70
C GLN A 490 24.80 -32.73 8.62
N PHE A 491 23.74 -32.29 7.93
CA PHE A 491 23.76 -31.02 7.19
C PHE A 491 23.49 -29.88 8.18
N SER A 492 24.56 -29.24 8.63
CA SER A 492 24.47 -27.97 9.36
C SER A 492 24.23 -26.85 8.36
N THR A 493 23.05 -26.24 8.40
CA THR A 493 22.78 -24.97 7.71
C THR A 493 23.49 -23.82 8.45
N PRO A 494 23.98 -22.80 7.73
CA PRO A 494 24.66 -21.68 8.38
C PRO A 494 23.67 -20.90 9.25
N PHE A 495 23.98 -20.83 10.55
CA PHE A 495 23.27 -20.00 11.51
C PHE A 495 23.30 -18.53 11.06
N MET A 496 22.12 -17.97 10.85
CA MET A 496 21.93 -16.53 10.70
C MET A 496 22.38 -15.86 12.01
N LYS A 497 23.57 -15.25 11.97
CA LYS A 497 24.18 -14.54 13.09
C LYS A 497 23.37 -13.26 13.33
N ARG A 498 22.31 -13.36 14.14
CA ARG A 498 21.67 -12.18 14.75
C ARG A 498 22.77 -11.37 15.42
N LEU A 499 22.84 -10.08 15.11
CA LEU A 499 23.46 -9.09 15.99
C LEU A 499 22.67 -9.13 17.31
N ILE A 500 23.11 -9.99 18.22
CA ILE A 500 22.73 -9.97 19.62
C ILE A 500 23.45 -8.76 20.20
N PRO A 501 22.78 -7.68 20.63
CA PRO A 501 23.42 -6.76 21.55
C PRO A 501 23.80 -7.58 22.78
N GLU A 502 25.05 -7.50 23.24
CA GLU A 502 25.52 -8.19 24.45
C GLU A 502 24.64 -7.78 25.65
N VAL A 503 23.58 -8.55 25.88
CA VAL A 503 22.79 -8.48 27.10
C VAL A 503 23.62 -9.19 28.15
N LYS A 504 24.35 -8.40 28.94
CA LYS A 504 24.89 -8.86 30.22
C LYS A 504 23.77 -9.55 30.99
N THR A 505 23.97 -10.81 31.28
CA THR A 505 23.13 -11.65 32.13
C THR A 505 23.05 -11.04 33.54
N TYR A 506 22.01 -10.24 33.78
CA TYR A 506 21.57 -9.92 35.13
C TYR A 506 20.60 -11.01 35.60
N GLY A 507 20.91 -11.58 36.76
CA GLY A 507 20.12 -12.63 37.38
C GLY A 507 18.68 -12.19 37.65
N SER A 508 17.78 -13.12 37.35
CA SER A 508 16.67 -13.58 38.19
C SER A 508 16.16 -12.63 39.28
N THR A 509 14.85 -12.38 39.19
CA THR A 509 13.92 -11.91 40.24
C THR A 509 14.08 -10.48 40.74
N ASN A 510 13.51 -9.54 39.99
CA ASN A 510 12.73 -8.42 40.53
C ASN A 510 11.88 -7.86 39.38
N TYR A 511 10.62 -8.30 39.28
CA TYR A 511 9.65 -7.63 38.42
C TYR A 511 9.46 -6.21 38.98
N LEU A 512 9.99 -5.22 38.28
CA LEU A 512 9.65 -3.82 38.49
C LEU A 512 8.16 -3.70 38.16
N ILE A 513 7.32 -3.77 39.19
CA ILE A 513 5.95 -3.28 39.14
C ILE A 513 6.10 -1.77 38.94
N VAL A 514 6.18 -1.35 37.68
CA VAL A 514 6.08 0.06 37.32
C VAL A 514 4.68 0.48 37.73
N SER A 515 4.60 1.15 38.87
CA SER A 515 3.36 1.74 39.33
C SER A 515 2.88 2.70 38.25
N TRP A 516 1.72 2.45 37.65
CA TRP A 516 1.12 3.30 36.62
C TRP A 516 0.54 4.60 37.19
N ILE A 517 0.51 4.72 38.52
CA ILE A 517 -0.05 5.85 39.25
C ILE A 517 0.60 7.20 38.88
N PRO A 518 1.94 7.33 38.74
CA PRO A 518 2.56 8.60 38.34
C PRO A 518 2.15 9.01 36.92
N PHE A 519 2.05 8.05 35.99
CA PHE A 519 1.62 8.32 34.62
C PHE A 519 0.16 8.77 34.55
N ALA A 520 -0.73 8.15 35.34
CA ALA A 520 -2.12 8.56 35.45
C ALA A 520 -2.28 9.96 36.06
N ILE A 521 -1.45 10.32 37.04
CA ILE A 521 -1.43 11.67 37.63
C ILE A 521 -0.96 12.70 36.59
N ILE A 522 0.13 12.43 35.87
CA ILE A 522 0.65 13.33 34.83
C ILE A 522 -0.39 13.54 33.71
N ALA A 523 -1.02 12.46 33.24
CA ALA A 523 -2.07 12.53 32.22
C ALA A 523 -3.29 13.34 32.70
N SER A 524 -3.69 13.17 33.96
CA SER A 524 -4.80 13.93 34.56
C SER A 524 -4.46 15.42 34.70
N CYS A 525 -3.23 15.76 35.08
CA CYS A 525 -2.75 17.14 35.16
C CYS A 525 -2.72 17.81 33.78
N LEU A 526 -2.23 17.11 32.75
CA LEU A 526 -2.22 17.62 31.38
C LEU A 526 -3.64 17.85 30.84
N PHE A 527 -4.56 16.92 31.10
CA PHE A 527 -5.96 17.06 30.72
C PHE A 527 -6.61 18.25 31.41
N LEU A 528 -6.40 18.41 32.72
CA LEU A 528 -6.92 19.54 33.48
C LEU A 528 -6.37 20.88 32.97
N SER A 529 -5.07 20.95 32.65
CA SER A 529 -4.43 22.14 32.08
C SER A 529 -5.05 22.53 30.73
N LEU A 530 -5.36 21.54 29.88
CA LEU A 530 -6.00 21.77 28.58
C LEU A 530 -7.43 22.28 28.73
N VAL A 531 -8.19 21.75 29.69
CA VAL A 531 -9.54 22.24 30.01
C VAL A 531 -9.50 23.68 30.51
N ILE A 532 -8.57 24.02 31.41
CA ILE A 532 -8.40 25.39 31.91
C ILE A 532 -8.02 26.35 30.77
N ALA A 533 -7.14 25.94 29.86
CA ALA A 533 -6.76 26.73 28.69
C ALA A 533 -7.97 26.98 27.76
N MET A 534 -8.78 25.96 27.49
CA MET A 534 -10.01 26.10 26.68
C MET A 534 -11.02 27.04 27.33
N VAL A 535 -11.27 26.91 28.64
CA VAL A 535 -12.20 27.80 29.36
C VAL A 535 -11.70 29.24 29.34
N SER A 536 -10.39 29.45 29.56
CA SER A 536 -9.77 30.78 29.51
C SER A 536 -9.88 31.39 28.12
N TYR A 537 -9.67 30.60 27.06
CA TYR A 537 -9.85 31.03 25.67
C TYR A 537 -11.29 31.45 25.38
N ILE A 538 -12.29 30.67 25.85
CA ILE A 538 -13.71 31.01 25.68
C ILE A 538 -14.07 32.31 26.41
N ILE A 539 -13.58 32.50 27.65
CA ILE A 539 -13.81 33.73 28.42
C ILE A 539 -13.17 34.94 27.73
N TYR A 540 -11.91 34.81 27.30
CA TYR A 540 -11.19 35.84 26.56
C TYR A 540 -11.93 36.27 25.29
N HIS A 541 -12.36 35.28 24.50
CA HIS A 541 -13.07 35.54 23.25
C HIS A 541 -14.46 36.15 23.50
N LYS A 542 -15.15 35.77 24.58
CA LYS A 542 -16.46 36.33 24.94
C LYS A 542 -16.36 37.77 25.48
N GLN A 543 -15.26 38.15 26.11
CA GLN A 543 -15.04 39.54 26.53
C GLN A 543 -14.77 40.47 25.34
N HIS A 544 -14.06 40.00 24.31
CA HIS A 544 -13.74 40.83 23.15
C HIS A 544 -14.87 41.00 22.14
N THR A 545 -15.85 40.09 22.09
CA THR A 545 -16.98 40.18 21.15
C THR A 545 -18.14 41.08 21.60
N VAL A 546 -18.11 41.62 22.83
CA VAL A 546 -19.16 42.54 23.34
C VAL A 546 -18.95 44.01 22.90
N SER A 547 -17.92 44.28 22.08
CA SER A 547 -17.54 45.64 21.65
C SER A 547 -18.32 46.21 20.47
N PHE A 548 -19.27 45.49 19.87
CA PHE A 548 -20.09 46.04 18.77
C PHE A 548 -21.35 46.73 19.32
N LYS A 549 -21.18 48.01 19.65
CA LYS A 549 -22.25 48.94 20.00
C LYS A 549 -23.14 49.15 18.76
N LEU A 550 -24.41 48.73 18.82
CA LEU A 550 -25.41 49.06 17.80
C LEU A 550 -25.51 50.58 17.65
N ILE A 551 -25.29 51.07 16.42
CA ILE A 551 -25.60 52.44 16.02
C ILE A 551 -27.14 52.56 15.95
N PRO A 552 -27.78 53.51 16.64
CA PRO A 552 -29.21 53.70 16.55
C PRO A 552 -29.57 54.24 15.15
N GLN A 553 -30.44 53.52 14.44
CA GLN A 553 -31.06 53.98 13.20
C GLN A 553 -31.95 55.20 13.50
N THR A 554 -31.55 56.37 13.00
CA THR A 554 -32.42 57.54 12.93
C THR A 554 -33.43 57.35 11.81
N LEU A 555 -34.73 57.50 12.14
CA LEU A 555 -35.81 57.56 11.15
C LEU A 555 -35.65 58.77 10.20
N PRO A 556 -36.06 58.64 8.93
CA PRO A 556 -36.11 59.77 8.02
C PRO A 556 -37.28 60.70 8.39
N ILE A 557 -36.97 61.99 8.49
CA ILE A 557 -37.95 63.09 8.51
C ILE A 557 -38.29 63.44 7.05
N ILE A 558 -39.57 63.72 6.83
CA ILE A 558 -40.30 64.07 5.59
C ILE A 558 -39.49 64.91 4.59
#